data_AF-A0A4R5AMS8-F1
#
_entry.id   AF-A0A4R5AMS8-F1
#
_cell.length_a   1.000
_cell.length_b   1.000
_cell.length_c   1.000
_cell.angle_alpha   90.00
_cell.angle_beta   90.00
_cell.angle_gamma   90.00
#
_symmetry.space_group_name_H-M   'P 1'
#
loop_
_entity.id
_entity.type
_entity.pdbx_description
1 polymer ?
#
loop_
_entity_poly.entity_id
_entity_poly.type
_entity_poly.pdbx_seq_one_letter_code
_entity_poly.pdbx_strand_id
1 'polypeptide(L)'
;MGFSDKHLSDDEQVIYHLHTHVKALIVPVLVLLLLAAGVGFGLGALPDDELVGTVGRWAIVIVGIVALCAWVIWPFLTWLTTTYTITSERLVTRRGIITRTGRDIPLRVINDVAYEMQLNDRILRCGTLVVSAASEQGQVRLHDVPRVQQVQLRLSELVREAHDEDERA
;
A
#
# COMPACT_ATOMS: atom_id res chain seq x y z
N MET A 1 9.99 -2.99 -10.92
CA MET A 1 9.96 -2.69 -12.36
C MET A 1 9.35 -1.32 -12.50
N GLY A 2 10.16 -0.33 -12.92
CA GLY A 2 9.69 1.04 -13.18
C GLY A 2 8.64 1.05 -14.29
N PHE A 3 7.82 2.11 -14.34
CA PHE A 3 6.89 2.26 -15.44
C PHE A 3 7.66 2.23 -16.76
N SER A 4 7.11 1.53 -17.75
CA SER A 4 7.62 1.56 -19.11
C SER A 4 7.09 2.85 -19.74
N ASP A 5 8.00 3.72 -20.18
CA ASP A 5 7.74 5.03 -20.79
C ASP A 5 6.81 4.98 -22.04
N LYS A 6 6.45 3.78 -22.50
CA LYS A 6 5.56 3.51 -23.63
C LYS A 6 4.08 3.91 -23.45
N HIS A 7 3.70 4.51 -22.32
CA HIS A 7 2.32 4.95 -22.05
C HIS A 7 2.20 6.43 -21.68
N LEU A 8 3.27 7.21 -21.79
CA LEU A 8 3.29 8.66 -21.54
C LEU A 8 2.94 9.40 -22.84
N SER A 9 2.19 10.50 -22.76
CA SER A 9 2.10 11.45 -23.88
C SER A 9 3.48 12.04 -24.16
N ASP A 10 3.72 12.53 -25.39
CA ASP A 10 5.05 12.95 -25.90
C ASP A 10 5.79 14.01 -25.03
N ASP A 11 5.13 14.63 -24.04
CA ASP A 11 5.71 15.63 -23.11
C ASP A 11 5.50 15.30 -21.61
N GLU A 12 4.97 14.11 -21.26
CA GLU A 12 4.64 13.75 -19.87
C GLU A 12 5.84 13.14 -19.14
N GLN A 13 6.35 13.82 -18.11
CA GLN A 13 7.50 13.35 -17.33
C GLN A 13 7.08 12.70 -16.02
N VAL A 14 7.69 11.56 -15.68
CA VAL A 14 7.51 10.93 -14.37
C VAL A 14 8.41 11.62 -13.34
N ILE A 15 7.78 12.27 -12.36
CA ILE A 15 8.49 13.03 -11.34
C ILE A 15 8.81 12.14 -10.14
N TYR A 16 7.87 11.28 -9.72
CA TYR A 16 8.10 10.34 -8.63
C TYR A 16 7.49 8.96 -8.89
N HIS A 17 8.33 7.94 -8.71
CA HIS A 17 7.88 6.57 -8.49
C HIS A 17 8.02 6.21 -7.02
N LEU A 18 6.88 6.00 -6.36
CA LEU A 18 6.81 5.69 -4.94
C LEU A 18 6.22 4.28 -4.75
N HIS A 19 6.93 3.46 -3.99
CA HIS A 19 6.38 2.22 -3.45
C HIS A 19 5.88 2.45 -2.02
N THR A 20 4.88 1.67 -1.63
CA THR A 20 4.39 1.62 -0.25
C THR A 20 5.55 1.31 0.71
N HIS A 21 5.66 2.02 1.83
CA HIS A 21 6.79 1.87 2.75
C HIS A 21 6.84 0.47 3.38
N VAL A 22 8.05 -0.05 3.61
CA VAL A 22 8.30 -1.39 4.20
C VAL A 22 7.71 -1.59 5.59
N LYS A 23 7.30 -0.51 6.28
CA LYS A 23 6.63 -0.61 7.58
C LYS A 23 5.35 -1.45 7.51
N ALA A 24 4.68 -1.49 6.36
CA ALA A 24 3.48 -2.27 6.16
C ALA A 24 3.73 -3.78 6.32
N LEU A 25 5.00 -4.23 6.22
CA LEU A 25 5.39 -5.61 6.49
C LEU A 25 5.64 -5.91 7.97
N ILE A 26 5.82 -4.91 8.82
CA ILE A 26 6.12 -5.13 10.25
C ILE A 26 4.98 -5.92 10.90
N VAL A 27 3.72 -5.54 10.61
CA VAL A 27 2.54 -6.24 11.14
C VAL A 27 2.46 -7.68 10.63
N PRO A 28 2.53 -7.96 9.31
CA PRO A 28 2.62 -9.33 8.78
C PRO A 28 3.73 -10.18 9.40
N VAL A 29 4.93 -9.62 9.60
CA VAL A 29 6.07 -10.33 10.19
C VAL A 29 5.82 -10.65 11.66
N LEU A 30 5.27 -9.71 12.44
CA LEU A 30 4.91 -9.95 13.83
C LEU A 30 3.81 -11.02 13.96
N VAL A 31 2.79 -10.96 13.10
CA VAL A 31 1.73 -11.98 13.07
C VAL A 31 2.30 -13.35 12.70
N LEU A 32 3.26 -13.42 11.76
CA LEU A 32 3.95 -14.66 11.42
C LEU A 32 4.69 -15.24 12.63
N LEU A 33 5.43 -14.42 13.38
CA LEU A 33 6.15 -14.88 14.57
C LEU A 33 5.19 -15.38 15.66
N LEU A 34 4.09 -14.68 15.90
CA LEU A 34 3.08 -15.10 16.87
C LEU A 34 2.37 -16.39 16.45
N LEU A 35 2.02 -16.53 15.16
CA LEU A 35 1.45 -17.77 14.64
C LEU A 35 2.43 -18.93 14.75
N ALA A 36 3.70 -18.73 14.39
CA ALA A 36 4.72 -19.76 14.49
C ALA A 36 4.93 -20.20 15.94
N ALA A 37 5.00 -19.24 16.88
CA ALA A 37 5.11 -19.54 18.30
C ALA A 37 3.87 -20.26 18.84
N GLY A 38 2.67 -19.82 18.47
CA GLY A 38 1.41 -20.43 18.90
C GLY A 38 1.21 -21.85 18.36
N VAL A 39 1.52 -22.07 17.08
CA VAL A 39 1.50 -23.40 16.45
C VAL A 39 2.55 -24.30 17.10
N GLY A 40 3.79 -23.82 17.26
CA GLY A 40 4.86 -24.58 17.91
C GLY A 40 4.51 -24.99 19.35
N PHE A 41 3.97 -24.05 20.14
CA PHE A 41 3.51 -24.32 21.50
C PHE A 41 2.32 -25.30 21.52
N GLY A 42 1.32 -25.10 20.67
CA GLY A 42 0.16 -25.98 20.57
C GLY A 42 0.52 -27.41 20.18
N LEU A 43 1.48 -27.60 19.28
CA LEU A 43 1.98 -28.92 18.89
C LEU A 43 2.77 -29.64 19.99
N GLY A 44 3.40 -28.88 20.90
CA GLY A 44 4.17 -29.39 22.03
C GLY A 44 3.35 -29.65 23.29
N ALA A 45 2.19 -29.01 23.45
CA ALA A 45 1.30 -29.16 24.60
C ALA A 45 0.25 -30.28 24.42
N LEU A 46 0.19 -30.92 23.25
CA LEU A 46 -0.75 -32.00 22.97
C LEU A 46 -0.32 -33.32 23.65
N PRO A 47 -1.25 -34.04 24.31
CA PRO A 47 -0.97 -35.35 24.89
C PRO A 47 -0.72 -36.42 23.81
N ASP A 48 0.09 -37.43 24.14
CA ASP A 48 0.54 -38.52 23.23
C ASP A 48 -0.58 -39.53 22.83
N ASP A 49 -1.84 -39.19 23.06
CA ASP A 49 -2.98 -40.03 22.69
C ASP A 49 -3.05 -40.12 21.15
N GLU A 50 -2.98 -41.34 20.59
CA GLU A 50 -2.77 -41.55 19.15
C GLU A 50 -3.86 -40.93 18.28
N LEU A 51 -5.12 -40.94 18.71
CA LEU A 51 -6.24 -40.41 17.92
C LEU A 51 -6.46 -38.92 18.18
N VAL A 52 -6.54 -38.51 19.45
CA VAL A 52 -6.81 -37.11 19.81
C VAL A 52 -5.60 -36.22 19.51
N GLY A 53 -4.39 -36.71 19.76
CA GLY A 53 -3.14 -36.02 19.46
C GLY A 53 -2.89 -35.87 17.96
N THR A 54 -3.15 -36.91 17.15
CA THR A 54 -2.96 -36.85 15.69
C THR A 54 -3.96 -35.89 15.03
N VAL A 55 -5.25 -35.99 15.36
CA VAL A 55 -6.28 -35.09 14.82
C VAL A 55 -6.03 -33.64 15.28
N GLY A 56 -5.66 -33.44 16.55
CA GLY A 56 -5.31 -32.14 17.09
C GLY A 56 -4.12 -31.49 16.39
N ARG A 57 -3.05 -32.25 16.11
CA ARG A 57 -1.88 -31.74 15.37
C ARG A 57 -2.24 -31.29 13.96
N TRP A 58 -2.97 -32.12 13.20
CA TRP A 58 -3.40 -31.76 11.84
C TRP A 58 -4.33 -30.56 11.84
N ALA A 59 -5.26 -30.45 12.81
CA ALA A 59 -6.13 -29.29 12.94
C ALA A 59 -5.32 -28.00 13.20
N ILE A 60 -4.36 -28.02 14.13
CA ILE A 60 -3.49 -26.87 14.43
C ILE A 60 -2.67 -26.48 13.19
N VAL A 61 -2.12 -27.44 12.46
CA VAL A 61 -1.34 -27.19 11.24
C VAL A 61 -2.21 -26.56 10.16
N ILE A 62 -3.39 -27.12 9.89
CA ILE A 62 -4.31 -26.60 8.86
C ILE A 62 -4.75 -25.18 9.22
N VAL A 63 -5.16 -24.94 10.47
CA VAL A 63 -5.55 -23.60 10.95
C VAL A 63 -4.38 -22.63 10.85
N GLY A 64 -3.17 -23.06 11.24
CA GLY A 64 -1.95 -22.27 11.13
C GLY A 64 -1.63 -21.87 9.70
N ILE A 65 -1.76 -22.79 8.74
CA ILE A 65 -1.56 -22.52 7.31
C ILE A 65 -2.59 -21.52 6.79
N VAL A 66 -3.88 -21.71 7.10
CA VAL A 66 -4.94 -20.79 6.67
C VAL A 66 -4.70 -19.39 7.25
N ALA A 67 -4.36 -19.30 8.53
CA ALA A 67 -4.05 -18.04 9.19
C ALA A 67 -2.83 -17.35 8.58
N LEU A 68 -1.77 -18.11 8.26
CA LEU A 68 -0.57 -17.60 7.62
C LEU A 68 -0.87 -17.06 6.21
N CYS A 69 -1.65 -17.80 5.41
CA CYS A 69 -2.07 -17.35 4.09
C CYS A 69 -2.90 -16.06 4.17
N ALA A 70 -3.87 -16.00 5.07
CA ALA A 70 -4.78 -14.87 5.20
C ALA A 70 -4.12 -13.61 5.77
N TRP A 71 -3.26 -13.74 6.79
CA TRP A 71 -2.71 -12.58 7.51
C TRP A 71 -1.26 -12.25 7.21
N VAL A 72 -0.51 -13.11 6.55
CA VAL A 72 0.89 -12.82 6.18
C VAL A 72 1.01 -12.68 4.67
N ILE A 73 0.63 -13.73 3.94
CA ILE A 73 0.83 -13.80 2.49
C ILE A 73 -0.03 -12.74 1.79
N TRP A 74 -1.33 -12.66 2.11
CA TRP A 74 -2.22 -11.70 1.48
C TRP A 74 -1.81 -10.22 1.64
N PRO A 75 -1.53 -9.69 2.84
CA PRO A 75 -1.07 -8.31 2.99
C PRO A 75 0.32 -8.09 2.39
N PHE A 76 1.22 -9.08 2.45
CA PHE A 76 2.54 -9.01 1.81
C PHE A 76 2.43 -8.86 0.29
N LEU A 77 1.59 -9.68 -0.37
CA LEU A 77 1.33 -9.53 -1.80
C LEU A 77 0.67 -8.20 -2.12
N THR A 78 -0.28 -7.75 -1.31
CA THR A 78 -0.93 -6.44 -1.51
C THR A 78 0.09 -5.31 -1.46
N TRP A 79 1.02 -5.36 -0.51
CA TRP A 79 2.11 -4.39 -0.42
C TRP A 79 3.01 -4.44 -1.65
N LEU A 80 3.40 -5.64 -2.09
CA LEU A 80 4.28 -5.83 -3.24
C LEU A 80 3.67 -5.32 -4.55
N THR A 81 2.35 -5.41 -4.69
CA THR A 81 1.64 -5.00 -5.92
C THR A 81 1.11 -3.57 -5.89
N THR A 82 1.28 -2.83 -4.79
CA THR A 82 0.84 -1.43 -4.70
C THR A 82 1.97 -0.50 -5.16
N THR A 83 1.69 0.33 -6.17
CA THR A 83 2.66 1.30 -6.70
C THR A 83 1.96 2.61 -7.02
N TYR A 84 2.59 3.71 -6.63
CA TYR A 84 2.12 5.07 -6.85
C TYR A 84 3.08 5.79 -7.79
N THR A 85 2.55 6.41 -8.83
CA THR A 85 3.35 7.15 -9.81
C THR A 85 2.76 8.52 -10.01
N ILE A 86 3.59 9.53 -9.79
CA ILE A 86 3.24 10.94 -9.97
C ILE A 86 3.92 11.40 -11.26
N THR A 87 3.12 11.84 -12.22
CA THR A 87 3.57 12.46 -13.48
C THR A 87 3.34 13.97 -13.42
N SER A 88 3.78 14.69 -14.45
CA SER A 88 3.49 16.12 -14.64
C SER A 88 2.01 16.41 -14.95
N GLU A 89 1.27 15.45 -15.49
CA GLU A 89 -0.13 15.67 -15.91
C GLU A 89 -1.15 14.94 -15.02
N ARG A 90 -0.78 13.78 -14.46
CA ARG A 90 -1.70 12.91 -13.74
C ARG A 90 -1.04 12.12 -12.62
N LEU A 91 -1.85 11.76 -11.63
CA LEU A 91 -1.51 10.82 -10.57
C LEU A 91 -2.00 9.42 -10.97
N VAL A 92 -1.08 8.50 -11.24
CA VAL A 92 -1.38 7.11 -11.56
C VAL A 92 -1.23 6.25 -10.31
N THR A 93 -2.34 5.67 -9.86
CA THR A 93 -2.37 4.71 -8.76
C THR A 93 -2.66 3.32 -9.30
N ARG A 94 -1.76 2.37 -9.09
CA ARG A 94 -1.96 0.95 -9.45
C ARG A 94 -2.01 0.11 -8.19
N ARG A 95 -3.11 -0.62 -7.99
CA ARG A 95 -3.29 -1.54 -6.85
C ARG A 95 -4.02 -2.80 -7.29
N GLY A 96 -3.66 -3.93 -6.70
CA GLY A 96 -4.41 -5.18 -6.84
C GLY A 96 -3.52 -6.42 -6.88
N ILE A 97 -4.03 -7.53 -6.34
CA ILE A 97 -3.33 -8.82 -6.36
C ILE A 97 -3.84 -9.69 -7.51
N ILE A 98 -5.15 -9.88 -7.57
CA ILE A 98 -5.85 -10.71 -8.58
C ILE A 98 -6.40 -9.81 -9.68
N THR A 99 -7.21 -8.83 -9.30
CA THR A 99 -7.73 -7.79 -10.21
C THR A 99 -6.86 -6.54 -10.05
N ARG A 100 -6.10 -6.17 -11.08
CA ARG A 100 -5.33 -4.92 -11.09
C ARG A 100 -6.25 -3.76 -11.44
N THR A 101 -6.51 -2.89 -10.47
CA THR A 101 -7.22 -1.62 -10.69
C THR A 101 -6.19 -0.50 -10.81
N GLY A 102 -6.12 0.11 -11.98
CA GLY A 102 -5.40 1.35 -12.22
C GLY A 102 -6.38 2.52 -12.18
N ARG A 103 -6.00 3.62 -11.55
CA ARG A 103 -6.73 4.89 -11.59
C ARG A 103 -5.77 6.01 -11.96
N ASP A 104 -6.18 6.79 -12.94
CA ASP A 104 -5.43 7.93 -13.45
C ASP A 104 -6.25 9.18 -13.11
N ILE A 105 -5.72 10.01 -12.21
CA ILE A 105 -6.39 11.24 -11.76
C ILE A 105 -5.61 12.42 -12.31
N PRO A 106 -6.16 13.20 -13.25
CA PRO A 106 -5.47 14.38 -13.79
C PRO A 106 -5.24 15.40 -12.67
N LEU A 107 -4.06 16.03 -12.67
CA LEU A 107 -3.69 17.00 -11.61
C LEU A 107 -4.62 18.21 -11.58
N ARG A 108 -5.14 18.63 -12.74
CA ARG A 108 -6.07 19.77 -12.90
C ARG A 108 -7.39 19.61 -12.15
N VAL A 109 -7.74 18.38 -11.78
CA VAL A 109 -9.00 18.10 -11.09
C VAL A 109 -8.77 17.89 -9.59
N ILE A 110 -7.53 17.98 -9.11
CA ILE A 110 -7.20 17.86 -7.69
C ILE A 110 -7.42 19.21 -7.02
N ASN A 111 -8.35 19.27 -6.06
CA ASN A 111 -8.63 20.50 -5.31
C ASN A 111 -7.75 20.64 -4.08
N ASP A 112 -7.49 19.52 -3.40
CA ASP A 112 -6.79 19.54 -2.12
C ASP A 112 -5.90 18.30 -1.94
N VAL A 113 -4.75 18.52 -1.31
CA VAL A 113 -3.76 17.49 -0.98
C VAL A 113 -3.44 17.61 0.50
N ALA A 114 -4.04 16.72 1.29
CA ALA A 114 -3.82 16.61 2.72
C ALA A 114 -2.90 15.42 3.04
N TYR A 115 -2.32 15.40 4.24
CA TYR A 115 -1.63 14.23 4.75
C TYR A 115 -2.05 13.92 6.19
N GLU A 116 -2.08 12.64 6.51
CA GLU A 116 -2.35 12.11 7.85
C GLU A 116 -1.10 11.36 8.33
N MET A 117 -0.65 11.65 9.55
CA MET A 117 0.48 10.98 10.20
C MET A 117 0.09 10.50 11.58
N GLN A 118 0.12 9.19 11.78
CA GLN A 118 0.01 8.59 13.11
C GLN A 118 1.33 8.69 13.90
N LEU A 119 1.31 8.37 15.20
CA LEU A 119 2.50 8.48 16.07
C LEU A 119 3.66 7.58 15.62
N ASN A 120 3.35 6.34 15.24
CA ASN A 120 4.27 5.39 14.60
C ASN A 120 4.81 5.92 13.25
N ASP A 121 3.98 6.62 12.49
CA ASP A 121 4.33 7.19 11.18
C ASP A 121 5.34 8.35 11.30
N ARG A 122 5.29 9.13 12.38
CA ARG A 122 6.29 10.16 12.72
C ARG A 122 7.68 9.60 12.92
N ILE A 123 7.79 8.49 13.65
CA ILE A 123 9.08 7.84 13.91
C ILE A 123 9.66 7.31 12.59
N LEU A 124 8.81 6.74 11.75
CA LEU A 124 9.21 6.10 10.49
C LEU A 124 9.24 7.06 9.30
N ARG A 125 9.00 8.38 9.50
CA ARG A 125 8.94 9.43 8.46
C ARG A 125 8.10 9.03 7.24
N CYS A 126 6.95 8.42 7.48
CA CYS A 126 5.98 8.06 6.45
C CYS A 126 4.61 8.61 6.84
N GLY A 127 3.60 8.45 5.99
CA GLY A 127 2.23 8.82 6.33
C GLY A 127 1.26 8.47 5.21
N THR A 128 -0.02 8.77 5.41
CA THR A 128 -1.04 8.60 4.39
C THR A 128 -1.26 9.93 3.68
N LEU A 129 -1.09 9.97 2.36
CA LEU A 129 -1.43 11.12 1.53
C LEU A 129 -2.89 11.01 1.10
N VAL A 130 -3.66 12.06 1.30
CA VAL A 130 -5.09 12.11 1.00
C VAL A 130 -5.29 13.15 -0.09
N VAL A 131 -5.59 12.67 -1.30
CA VAL A 131 -5.79 13.51 -2.48
C VAL A 131 -7.29 13.60 -2.74
N SER A 132 -7.82 14.82 -2.76
CA SER A 132 -9.25 15.09 -3.00
C SER A 132 -9.42 15.67 -4.40
N ALA A 133 -10.11 14.94 -5.27
CA ALA A 133 -10.45 15.39 -6.62
C ALA A 133 -11.85 16.03 -6.65
N ALA A 134 -12.03 17.07 -7.48
CA ALA A 134 -13.32 17.71 -7.75
C ALA A 134 -14.27 16.83 -8.58
N SER A 135 -13.74 15.79 -9.23
CA SER A 135 -14.52 14.87 -10.07
C SER A 135 -15.39 13.95 -9.22
N GLU A 136 -16.35 13.28 -9.86
CA GLU A 136 -17.19 12.20 -9.31
C GLU A 136 -16.37 11.04 -8.72
N GLN A 137 -15.06 11.02 -8.97
CA GLN A 137 -14.10 10.00 -8.54
C GLN A 137 -13.70 10.08 -7.06
N GLY A 138 -14.03 11.18 -6.35
CA GLY A 138 -13.93 11.28 -4.89
C GLY A 138 -12.50 11.39 -4.32
N GLN A 139 -12.35 11.00 -3.04
CA GLN A 139 -11.09 11.07 -2.27
C GLN A 139 -10.25 9.79 -2.46
N VAL A 140 -8.96 9.94 -2.78
CA VAL A 140 -8.00 8.85 -2.87
C VAL A 140 -6.96 8.92 -1.77
N ARG A 141 -6.84 7.82 -1.02
CA ARG A 141 -5.89 7.66 0.08
C ARG A 141 -4.71 6.80 -0.39
N LEU A 142 -3.53 7.40 -0.45
CA LEU A 142 -2.26 6.71 -0.70
C LEU A 142 -1.65 6.41 0.66
N HIS A 143 -1.61 5.13 1.03
CA HIS A 143 -1.12 4.72 2.32
C HIS A 143 0.40 4.55 2.31
N ASP A 144 1.01 4.88 3.46
CA ASP A 144 2.41 4.62 3.76
C ASP A 144 3.38 5.20 2.74
N VAL A 145 3.12 6.44 2.31
CA VAL A 145 3.99 7.20 1.43
C VAL A 145 5.25 7.61 2.20
N PRO A 146 6.46 7.25 1.71
CA PRO A 146 7.71 7.66 2.35
C PRO A 146 7.88 9.18 2.23
N ARG A 147 8.34 9.83 3.31
CA ARG A 147 8.54 11.28 3.37
C ARG A 147 7.30 12.07 2.91
N VAL A 148 6.13 11.67 3.41
CA VAL A 148 4.82 12.21 2.99
C VAL A 148 4.76 13.73 2.94
N GLN A 149 5.45 14.43 3.85
CA GLN A 149 5.51 15.90 3.89
C GLN A 149 6.19 16.49 2.65
N GLN A 150 7.30 15.89 2.19
CA GLN A 150 7.99 16.35 0.98
C GLN A 150 7.16 16.05 -0.26
N VAL A 151 6.53 14.86 -0.30
CA VAL A 151 5.66 14.46 -1.41
C VAL A 151 4.42 15.34 -1.49
N GLN A 152 3.83 15.71 -0.36
CA GLN A 152 2.68 16.61 -0.31
C GLN A 152 3.03 17.99 -0.85
N LEU A 153 4.12 18.60 -0.38
CA LEU A 153 4.57 19.91 -0.87
C LEU A 153 4.80 19.88 -2.39
N ARG A 154 5.50 18.86 -2.88
CA ARG A 154 5.75 18.70 -4.32
C ARG A 154 4.48 18.48 -5.12
N LEU A 155 3.55 17.67 -4.63
CA LEU A 155 2.27 17.46 -5.32
C LEU A 155 1.43 18.74 -5.34
N SER A 156 1.41 19.51 -4.25
CA SER A 156 0.74 20.81 -4.20
C SER A 156 1.37 21.84 -5.15
N GLU A 157 2.70 21.86 -5.29
CA GLU A 157 3.38 22.67 -6.30
C GLU A 157 2.92 22.31 -7.72
N LEU A 158 2.93 21.01 -8.06
CA LEU A 158 2.54 20.52 -9.39
C LEU A 158 1.06 20.76 -9.72
N VAL A 159 0.17 20.59 -8.74
CA VAL A 159 -1.26 20.89 -8.91
C VAL A 159 -1.45 22.39 -9.20
N ARG A 160 -0.67 23.26 -8.55
CA ARG A 160 -0.74 24.70 -8.78
C ARG A 160 -0.19 25.09 -10.15
N GLU A 161 0.94 24.52 -10.56
CA GLU A 161 1.50 24.71 -11.92
C GLU A 161 0.50 24.27 -13.00
N ALA A 162 -0.13 23.11 -12.82
CA ALA A 162 -1.14 22.61 -13.76
C ALA A 162 -2.39 23.50 -13.86
N HIS A 163 -2.78 24.20 -12.79
CA HIS A 163 -3.86 25.18 -12.82
C HIS A 163 -3.45 26.48 -13.52
N ASP A 164 -2.23 26.97 -13.27
CA ASP A 164 -1.71 28.19 -13.87
C ASP A 164 -1.54 28.05 -15.41
N GLU A 165 -1.25 26.84 -15.92
CA GLU A 165 -1.19 26.56 -17.35
C GLU A 165 -2.57 26.57 -18.02
N ASP A 166 -3.60 26.05 -17.36
CA ASP A 166 -4.98 25.98 -17.89
C ASP A 166 -5.61 27.38 -17.99
N GLU A 167 -5.26 28.31 -17.09
CA GLU A 167 -5.68 29.72 -17.18
C GLU A 167 -5.02 30.48 -18.34
N ARG A 168 -3.88 30.00 -18.85
CA ARG A 168 -3.12 30.64 -19.94
C ARG A 168 -3.44 30.09 -21.33
N ALA A 169 -4.11 28.95 -21.40
CA ALA A 169 -4.49 28.26 -22.65
C ALA A 169 -5.85 28.75 -23.17
#